data_AF-A0A2G5UC70-F1
#
_entry.id   AF-A0A2G5UC70-F1
#
_cell.length_a   1.000
_cell.length_b   1.000
_cell.length_c   1.000
_cell.angle_alpha   90.00
_cell.angle_beta   90.00
_cell.angle_gamma   90.00
#
_symmetry.space_group_name_H-M   'P 1'
#
loop_
_entity.id
_entity.type
_entity.pdbx_description
1 polymer ?
#
loop_
_entity_poly.entity_id
_entity_poly.type
_entity_poly.pdbx_seq_one_letter_code
_entity_poly.pdbx_strand_id
1 'polypeptide(L)'
;MLERFVWPKNPKYNNSNADETVDHVLRNARVPLFCTIDDNVSDDFKFNGKLGPMKQLFIRSYGHWVTLNNLMNFDSITIGVDGSRLSVPDLFSFLRHWRTGGSPPIDVSIPAF
;
A
#
# COMPACT_ATOMS: atom_id res chain seq x y z
N MET A 1 -7.82 19.14 7.95
CA MET A 1 -7.17 17.82 7.82
C MET A 1 -7.51 17.32 6.43
N LEU A 2 -6.52 17.02 5.57
CA LEU A 2 -6.80 16.45 4.25
C LEU A 2 -7.31 15.03 4.46
N GLU A 3 -8.54 14.72 4.08
CA GLU A 3 -9.10 13.38 4.23
C GLU A 3 -8.72 12.46 3.07
N ARG A 4 -8.56 13.03 1.87
CA ARG A 4 -8.27 12.31 0.63
C ARG A 4 -7.09 12.95 -0.09
N PHE A 5 -6.24 12.11 -0.65
CA PHE A 5 -5.15 12.49 -1.53
C PHE A 5 -5.24 11.66 -2.81
N VAL A 6 -5.21 12.33 -3.96
CA VAL A 6 -5.18 11.72 -5.29
C VAL A 6 -4.01 12.34 -6.02
N TRP A 7 -3.07 11.50 -6.43
CA TRP A 7 -1.97 11.88 -7.32
C TRP A 7 -2.33 11.42 -8.74
N PRO A 8 -2.86 12.32 -9.59
CA PRO A 8 -3.35 11.95 -10.91
C PRO A 8 -2.21 11.66 -11.88
N LYS A 9 -2.47 10.79 -12.86
CA LYS A 9 -1.59 10.59 -14.01
C LYS A 9 -1.33 11.91 -14.73
N ASN A 10 -0.07 12.29 -14.91
CA ASN A 10 0.26 13.52 -15.63
C ASN A 10 0.71 13.22 -17.07
N PRO A 11 -0.15 13.42 -18.09
CA PRO A 11 0.17 13.05 -19.47
C PRO A 11 1.25 13.94 -20.11
N LYS A 12 1.62 15.05 -19.48
CA LYS A 12 2.60 16.02 -20.02
C LYS A 12 4.03 15.82 -19.54
N TYR A 13 4.27 14.90 -18.59
CA TYR A 13 5.59 14.68 -18.06
C TYR A 13 6.01 13.25 -18.39
N ASN A 14 6.86 13.11 -19.42
CA ASN A 14 7.94 12.12 -19.34
C ASN A 14 8.82 12.60 -18.18
N ASN A 15 8.36 12.38 -16.95
CA ASN A 15 8.94 13.02 -15.80
C ASN A 15 10.29 12.35 -15.57
N SER A 16 11.37 13.03 -15.97
CA SER A 16 12.73 12.65 -15.55
C SER A 16 12.83 12.58 -14.03
N ASN A 17 11.83 13.06 -13.30
CA ASN A 17 11.71 13.02 -11.85
C ASN A 17 10.42 12.38 -11.27
N ALA A 18 9.75 11.49 -12.00
CA ALA A 18 8.56 10.79 -11.48
C ALA A 18 8.88 10.04 -10.20
N ASP A 19 10.00 9.33 -10.21
CA ASP A 19 10.48 8.50 -9.11
C ASP A 19 10.68 9.31 -7.83
N GLU A 20 11.41 10.43 -7.87
CA GLU A 20 11.62 11.27 -6.68
C GLU A 20 10.30 11.88 -6.20
N THR A 21 9.42 12.27 -7.13
CA THR A 21 8.14 12.88 -6.76
C THR A 21 7.23 11.86 -6.06
N VAL A 22 7.13 10.65 -6.61
CA VAL A 22 6.34 9.56 -6.03
C VAL A 22 6.96 9.10 -4.71
N ASP A 23 8.28 8.95 -4.60
CA ASP A 23 8.96 8.63 -3.33
C ASP A 23 8.68 9.70 -2.27
N HIS A 24 8.78 10.99 -2.63
CA HIS A 24 8.46 12.08 -1.74
C HIS A 24 7.00 12.03 -1.28
N VAL A 25 6.06 11.83 -2.20
CA VAL A 25 4.63 11.69 -1.87
C VAL A 25 4.40 10.51 -0.93
N LEU A 26 4.94 9.33 -1.24
CA LEU A 26 4.77 8.13 -0.42
C LEU A 26 5.31 8.31 1.00
N ARG A 27 6.47 8.96 1.17
CA ARG A 27 7.08 9.22 2.49
C ARG A 27 6.31 10.23 3.33
N ASN A 28 5.63 11.17 2.68
CA ASN A 28 4.94 12.28 3.35
C ASN A 28 3.41 12.12 3.39
N ALA A 29 2.87 11.13 2.70
CA ALA A 29 1.45 10.81 2.67
C ALA A 29 0.95 10.37 4.06
N ARG A 30 0.42 11.34 4.80
CA ARG A 30 -0.29 11.14 6.07
C ARG A 30 -1.74 11.55 5.90
N VAL A 31 -2.49 10.72 5.18
CA VAL A 31 -3.92 10.92 4.90
C VAL A 31 -4.75 9.89 5.65
N PRO A 32 -5.70 10.30 6.51
CA PRO A 32 -6.41 9.39 7.39
C PRO A 32 -7.41 8.48 6.66
N LEU A 33 -7.89 8.85 5.47
CA LEU A 33 -8.96 8.11 4.79
C LEU A 33 -8.51 7.43 3.50
N PHE A 34 -8.00 8.19 2.53
CA PHE A 34 -7.90 7.69 1.15
C PHE A 34 -6.68 8.23 0.42
N CYS A 35 -5.85 7.35 -0.12
CA CYS A 35 -4.71 7.67 -0.97
C CYS A 35 -4.84 6.94 -2.31
N THR A 36 -4.73 7.66 -3.42
CA THR A 36 -4.65 7.09 -4.77
C THR A 36 -3.43 7.62 -5.50
N ILE A 37 -2.67 6.72 -6.14
CA ILE A 37 -1.49 7.03 -6.95
C ILE A 37 -1.73 6.48 -8.35
N ASP A 38 -1.88 7.40 -9.31
CA ASP A 38 -2.21 7.10 -10.71
C ASP A 38 -1.05 7.41 -11.68
N ASP A 39 0.15 7.69 -11.17
CA ASP A 39 1.30 8.09 -12.00
C ASP A 39 2.30 6.95 -12.22
N ASN A 40 3.04 7.03 -13.33
CA ASN A 40 4.01 5.99 -13.70
C ASN A 40 5.39 6.34 -13.15
N VAL A 41 5.97 5.40 -12.41
CA VAL A 41 7.39 5.40 -12.03
C VAL A 41 8.21 4.58 -13.03
N SER A 42 9.53 4.72 -13.00
CA SER A 42 10.44 3.91 -13.78
C SER A 42 10.37 2.42 -13.40
N ASP A 43 10.80 1.53 -14.30
CA ASP A 43 10.86 0.09 -14.03
C ASP A 43 11.83 -0.29 -12.90
N ASP A 44 12.82 0.57 -12.63
CA ASP A 44 13.85 0.39 -11.60
C ASP A 44 13.47 1.01 -10.25
N PHE A 45 12.34 1.73 -10.20
CA PHE A 45 11.86 2.36 -8.98
C PHE A 45 11.64 1.34 -7.85
N LYS A 46 12.12 1.70 -6.65
CA LYS A 46 11.95 0.90 -5.43
C LYS A 46 11.59 1.80 -4.28
N PHE A 47 10.49 1.47 -3.62
CA PHE A 47 10.11 2.12 -2.37
C PHE A 47 10.47 1.22 -1.19
N ASN A 48 11.32 1.76 -0.30
CA ASN A 48 11.76 1.08 0.93
C ASN A 48 11.36 1.86 2.20
N GLY A 49 10.45 2.83 2.06
CA GLY A 49 9.96 3.65 3.15
C GLY A 49 8.79 3.01 3.91
N LYS A 50 8.29 3.73 4.91
CA LYS A 50 6.99 3.45 5.53
C LYS A 50 5.91 4.27 4.85
N LEU A 51 4.76 3.66 4.62
CA LEU A 51 3.60 4.29 4.00
C LEU A 51 2.41 4.18 4.95
N GLY A 52 1.76 5.31 5.23
CA GLY A 52 0.65 5.39 6.18
C GLY A 52 0.98 6.23 7.42
N PRO A 53 0.01 6.36 8.35
CA PRO A 53 -1.27 5.63 8.41
C PRO A 53 -2.32 6.14 7.42
N MET A 54 -3.13 5.23 6.84
CA MET A 54 -4.31 5.55 6.04
C MET A 54 -5.34 4.41 6.06
N LYS A 55 -6.63 4.65 5.75
CA LYS A 55 -7.61 3.54 5.65
C LYS A 55 -7.54 2.81 4.32
N GLN A 56 -7.37 3.53 3.22
CA GLN A 56 -7.43 2.98 1.87
C GLN A 56 -6.27 3.51 1.02
N LEU A 57 -5.55 2.58 0.38
CA LEU A 57 -4.46 2.85 -0.56
C LEU A 57 -4.77 2.18 -1.91
N PHE A 58 -4.75 2.95 -2.99
CA PHE A 58 -4.88 2.45 -4.35
C PHE A 58 -3.72 2.90 -5.21
N ILE A 59 -2.99 1.96 -5.80
CA ILE A 59 -1.94 2.21 -6.78
C ILE A 59 -2.48 1.71 -8.12
N ARG A 60 -2.95 2.62 -8.98
CA ARG A 60 -3.69 2.23 -10.21
C ARG A 60 -2.81 2.18 -11.45
N SER A 61 -1.62 2.77 -11.38
CA SER A 61 -0.69 2.83 -12.51
C SER A 61 0.60 2.11 -12.16
N TYR A 62 0.77 0.91 -12.73
CA TYR A 62 1.99 0.10 -12.68
C TYR A 62 2.63 0.02 -11.28
N GLY A 63 1.97 -0.69 -10.37
CA GLY A 63 2.49 -1.03 -9.04
C GLY A 63 3.58 -2.11 -9.06
N HIS A 64 4.39 -2.22 -10.11
CA HIS A 64 5.44 -3.25 -10.25
C HIS A 64 6.52 -3.15 -9.18
N TRP A 65 6.69 -1.97 -8.59
CA TRP A 65 7.62 -1.68 -7.50
C TRP A 65 7.10 -2.16 -6.13
N VAL A 66 5.82 -2.54 -6.02
CA VAL A 66 5.26 -3.06 -4.77
C VAL A 66 5.75 -4.48 -4.57
N THR A 67 6.59 -4.66 -3.55
CA THR A 67 7.07 -5.97 -3.13
C THR A 67 6.20 -6.56 -2.03
N LEU A 68 6.35 -7.87 -1.76
CA LEU A 68 5.72 -8.53 -0.63
C LEU A 68 6.10 -7.84 0.71
N ASN A 69 7.36 -7.42 0.84
CA ASN A 69 7.82 -6.69 2.02
C ASN A 69 7.12 -5.32 2.15
N ASN A 70 6.83 -4.64 1.04
CA ASN A 70 6.10 -3.38 1.07
C ASN A 70 4.68 -3.60 1.59
N LEU A 71 3.98 -4.64 1.12
CA LEU A 71 2.65 -4.99 1.64
C LEU A 71 2.63 -5.27 3.14
N MET A 72 3.62 -6.00 3.66
CA MET A 72 3.71 -6.29 5.10
C MET A 72 4.01 -5.05 5.95
N ASN A 73 4.59 -3.99 5.37
CA ASN A 73 4.97 -2.77 6.09
C ASN A 73 3.99 -1.60 5.88
N PHE A 74 3.03 -1.71 4.97
CA PHE A 74 2.04 -0.66 4.74
C PHE A 74 1.03 -0.61 5.88
N ASP A 75 0.87 0.57 6.46
CA ASP A 75 -0.13 0.83 7.50
C ASP A 75 -1.44 1.28 6.83
N SER A 76 -2.14 0.31 6.23
CA SER A 76 -3.44 0.49 5.58
C SER A 76 -4.37 -0.70 5.79
N ILE A 77 -5.67 -0.43 5.91
CA ILE A 77 -6.72 -1.45 6.07
C ILE A 77 -7.07 -2.08 4.70
N THR A 78 -7.10 -1.26 3.65
CA THR A 78 -7.42 -1.69 2.29
C THR A 78 -6.31 -1.27 1.36
N ILE A 79 -5.79 -2.23 0.57
CA ILE A 79 -4.72 -2.00 -0.40
C ILE A 79 -5.16 -2.60 -1.74
N GLY A 80 -5.18 -1.77 -2.79
CA GLY A 80 -5.33 -2.19 -4.18
C GLY A 80 -4.10 -1.81 -4.99
N VAL A 81 -3.55 -2.75 -5.75
CA VAL A 81 -2.35 -2.53 -6.58
C VAL A 81 -2.56 -3.12 -7.97
N ASP A 82 -2.70 -2.25 -8.96
CA ASP A 82 -2.82 -2.63 -10.36
C ASP A 82 -1.42 -2.73 -11.00
N GLY A 83 -1.23 -3.66 -11.93
CA GLY A 83 0.06 -3.85 -12.62
C GLY A 83 1.20 -4.34 -11.72
N SER A 84 0.86 -4.97 -10.59
CA SER A 84 1.80 -5.58 -9.65
C SER A 84 2.57 -6.76 -10.27
N ARG A 85 3.80 -6.99 -9.79
CA ARG A 85 4.61 -8.19 -10.09
C ARG A 85 4.45 -9.30 -9.04
N LEU A 86 3.57 -9.12 -8.06
CA LEU A 86 3.33 -10.10 -6.99
C LEU A 86 2.75 -11.38 -7.56
N SER A 87 3.35 -12.50 -7.15
CA SER A 87 2.89 -13.83 -7.52
C SER A 87 1.82 -14.35 -6.57
N VAL A 88 1.11 -15.42 -6.97
CA VAL A 88 0.15 -16.11 -6.10
C VAL A 88 0.80 -16.61 -4.79
N PRO A 89 2.02 -17.21 -4.80
CA PRO A 89 2.75 -17.53 -3.57
C PRO A 89 3.03 -16.33 -2.66
N ASP A 90 3.32 -15.14 -3.22
CA ASP A 90 3.53 -13.93 -2.42
C ASP A 90 2.24 -13.53 -1.69
N LEU A 91 1.10 -13.58 -2.39
CA LEU A 91 -0.21 -13.30 -1.79
C LEU A 91 -0.55 -14.30 -0.67
N PHE A 92 -0.28 -15.58 -0.86
CA PHE A 92 -0.46 -16.58 0.21
C PHE A 92 0.43 -16.29 1.42
N SER A 93 1.68 -15.88 1.19
CA SER A 93 2.62 -15.52 2.26
C SER A 93 2.14 -14.28 3.02
N PHE A 94 1.67 -13.26 2.29
CA PHE A 94 1.07 -12.06 2.86
C PHE A 94 -0.16 -12.41 3.72
N LEU A 95 -1.11 -13.19 3.21
CA LEU A 95 -2.33 -13.58 3.93
C LEU A 95 -2.02 -14.38 5.19
N ARG A 96 -1.03 -15.28 5.15
CA ARG A 96 -0.60 -16.04 6.33
C ARG A 96 -0.02 -15.11 7.39
N HIS A 97 0.87 -14.20 6.98
CA HIS A 97 1.46 -13.21 7.88
C HIS A 97 0.39 -12.29 8.50
N TRP A 98 -0.51 -11.77 7.67
CA TRP A 98 -1.64 -10.93 8.09
C TRP A 98 -2.51 -11.62 9.13
N ARG A 99 -2.85 -12.90 8.89
CA ARG A 99 -3.64 -13.71 9.83
C ARG A 99 -2.93 -13.93 11.17
N THR A 100 -1.60 -14.10 11.17
CA THR A 100 -0.83 -14.27 12.40
C THR A 100 -0.69 -12.98 13.23
N GLY A 101 -0.93 -11.81 12.62
CA GLY A 101 -0.81 -10.51 13.29
C GLY A 101 -2.12 -9.91 13.84
N GLY A 102 -3.29 -10.54 13.67
CA GLY A 102 -4.57 -9.81 13.73
C GLY A 102 -5.80 -10.49 14.31
N SER A 103 -5.73 -11.30 15.37
CA SER A 103 -6.91 -11.60 16.21
C SER A 103 -6.50 -12.01 17.63
N PRO A 104 -7.00 -11.34 18.70
CA PRO A 104 -6.96 -11.90 20.04
C PRO A 104 -7.70 -13.25 20.05
N PRO A 105 -7.23 -14.28 20.78
CA PRO A 105 -8.03 -15.47 21.02
C PRO A 105 -9.34 -15.07 21.71
N ILE A 106 -10.46 -15.51 21.15
CA ILE A 106 -11.78 -15.36 21.78
C ILE A 106 -11.75 -16.21 23.05
N ASP A 107 -11.77 -15.57 24.21
CA ASP A 107 -11.97 -16.24 25.49
C ASP A 107 -13.46 -16.56 25.64
N VAL A 108 -13.85 -17.79 25.32
CA VAL A 108 -15.21 -18.29 25.52
C VAL A 108 -15.27 -18.96 26.89
N SER A 109 -15.64 -18.19 27.90
CA SER A 109 -16.06 -18.75 29.19
C SER A 109 -17.54 -19.15 29.09
N ILE A 110 -17.81 -20.45 29.00
CA ILE A 110 -19.15 -21.01 29.14
C ILE A 110 -19.41 -21.19 30.64
N PRO A 111 -20.36 -20.46 31.26
CA PRO A 111 -20.74 -20.75 32.63
C PRO A 111 -21.47 -22.10 32.67
N ALA A 112 -20.98 -23.00 33.51
CA ALA A 112 -21.70 -24.22 33.85
C ALA A 112 -22.96 -23.85 34.63
N PHE A 113 -24.12 -24.31 34.14
CA PHE A 113 -25.35 -24.41 34.92
C PHE A 113 -25.55 -25.87 35.30
#